data_AF-A0A5K1F6Z4-F1
#
_entry.id   AF-A0A5K1F6Z4-F1
#
_cell.length_a   1.000
_cell.length_b   1.000
_cell.length_c   1.000
_cell.angle_alpha   90.00
_cell.angle_beta   90.00
_cell.angle_gamma   90.00
#
_symmetry.space_group_name_H-M   'P 1'
#
loop_
_entity.id
_entity.type
_entity.pdbx_description
1 polymer ?
#
loop_
_entity_poly.entity_id
_entity_poly.type
_entity_poly.pdbx_seq_one_letter_code
_entity_poly.pdbx_strand_id
1 'polypeptide(L)' 'YIYSKQGKVASNIEVPPDAKGCSCVGVCIDSRSCACAKLNGGDFPYVRRDGGR' A
#
# COMPACT_ATOMS: atom_id res chain seq x y z
N TYR A 1 -0.63 29.90 5.43
CA TYR A 1 -0.82 28.44 5.29
C TYR A 1 0.32 27.88 4.46
N ILE A 2 0.89 26.74 4.85
CA ILE A 2 1.95 26.06 4.08
C ILE A 2 1.37 24.75 3.57
N TYR A 3 1.23 24.64 2.26
CA TYR A 3 0.77 23.42 1.60
C TYR A 3 1.81 22.30 1.75
N SER A 4 1.34 21.07 1.98
CA SER A 4 2.20 19.89 2.04
C SER A 4 1.52 18.71 1.35
N LYS A 5 2.31 17.96 0.58
CA LYS A 5 1.84 16.75 -0.13
C LYS A 5 2.02 15.47 0.69
N GLN A 6 2.68 15.55 1.85
CA GLN A 6 3.04 14.40 2.67
C GLN A 6 2.36 14.51 4.04
N GLY A 7 2.12 13.35 4.66
CA GLY A 7 1.69 13.30 6.05
C GLY A 7 2.80 13.84 6.95
N LYS A 8 2.44 14.72 7.89
CA LYS A 8 3.36 15.20 8.94
C LYS A 8 3.12 14.38 10.20
N VAL A 9 4.17 13.79 10.74
CA VAL A 9 4.12 13.04 12.00
C VAL A 9 4.58 13.96 13.12
N ALA A 10 3.80 14.05 14.20
CA ALA A 10 4.18 14.81 15.38
C ALA A 10 5.32 14.10 16.13
N SER A 11 6.23 14.85 16.75
CA SER A 11 7.44 14.29 17.40
C SER A 11 7.15 13.35 18.57
N ASN A 12 5.97 13.45 19.17
CA ASN A 12 5.52 12.61 20.28
C ASN A 12 4.77 11.34 19.83
N ILE A 13 4.77 11.03 18.52
CA ILE A 13 4.16 9.82 17.97
C ILE A 13 5.25 8.82 17.65
N GLU A 14 5.13 7.61 18.18
CA GLU A 14 5.97 6.48 17.78
C GLU A 14 5.59 6.01 16.38
N VAL A 15 6.57 5.99 15.48
CA VAL A 15 6.38 5.50 14.11
C VAL A 15 6.44 3.97 14.13
N PRO A 16 5.41 3.28 13.59
CA PRO A 16 5.41 1.82 13.54
C PRO A 16 6.53 1.32 12.62
N PRO A 17 7.01 0.07 12.83
CA PRO A 17 7.99 -0.52 11.93
C PRO A 17 7.42 -0.70 10.52
N ASP A 18 8.32 -0.73 9.54
CA ASP A 18 7.95 -0.91 8.14
C ASP A 18 7.23 -2.24 7.89
N ALA A 19 6.26 -2.21 6.97
CA ALA A 19 5.58 -3.42 6.53
C ALA A 19 6.51 -4.29 5.66
N LYS A 20 6.36 -5.61 5.75
CA LYS A 20 7.18 -6.57 4.96
C LYS A 20 6.97 -6.46 3.44
N GLY A 21 5.83 -5.94 2.99
CA GLY A 21 5.46 -5.85 1.57
C GLY A 21 5.19 -7.21 0.90
N CYS A 22 5.38 -7.27 -0.41
CA CYS A 22 5.24 -8.49 -1.22
C CYS A 22 6.44 -8.66 -2.15
N SER A 23 6.67 -9.89 -2.61
CA SER A 23 7.77 -10.24 -3.51
C SER A 23 7.42 -10.12 -5.00
N CYS A 24 6.33 -9.42 -5.33
CA CYS A 24 5.95 -9.20 -6.73
C CYS A 24 7.00 -8.32 -7.42
N VAL A 25 7.36 -8.66 -8.66
CA VAL A 25 8.24 -7.84 -9.49
C VAL A 25 7.37 -7.04 -10.47
N GLY A 26 7.59 -5.73 -10.56
CA GLY A 26 6.76 -4.85 -11.38
C GLY A 26 5.42 -4.54 -10.71
N VAL A 27 4.31 -4.97 -11.33
CA VAL A 27 2.94 -4.69 -10.86
C VAL A 27 2.34 -5.91 -10.16
N CYS A 28 1.59 -5.70 -9.09
CA CYS A 28 0.85 -6.75 -8.40
C CYS A 28 -0.41 -7.13 -9.18
N ILE A 29 -0.39 -8.28 -9.87
CA ILE A 29 -1.50 -8.73 -10.74
C ILE A 29 -2.11 -10.05 -10.23
N ASP A 30 -1.30 -10.96 -9.72
CA ASP A 30 -1.77 -12.24 -9.21
C ASP A 30 -2.04 -12.18 -7.70
N SER A 31 -3.33 -12.19 -7.32
CA SER A 31 -3.76 -12.14 -5.93
C SER A 31 -3.42 -13.41 -5.14
N ARG A 32 -3.20 -14.55 -5.82
CA ARG A 32 -2.88 -15.83 -5.18
C ARG A 32 -1.45 -15.85 -4.63
N SER A 33 -0.52 -15.19 -5.31
CA SER A 33 0.89 -15.07 -4.90
C SER A 33 1.19 -13.78 -4.13
N CYS A 34 0.44 -12.69 -4.34
CA CYS A 34 0.68 -11.41 -3.69
C CYS A 34 0.30 -11.42 -2.20
N ALA A 35 1.29 -11.24 -1.30
CA ALA A 35 1.04 -11.10 0.13
C ALA A 35 0.13 -9.90 0.48
N CYS A 36 0.26 -8.79 -0.27
CA CYS A 36 -0.59 -7.61 -0.05
C CYS A 36 -2.06 -7.89 -0.39
N ALA A 37 -2.35 -8.67 -1.44
CA ALA A 37 -3.73 -9.06 -1.77
C ALA A 37 -4.32 -9.97 -0.69
N LYS A 38 -3.54 -10.89 -0.14
CA LYS A 38 -3.97 -11.76 0.98
C LYS A 38 -4.36 -10.97 2.22
N LEU A 39 -3.61 -9.91 2.55
CA LEU A 39 -3.97 -8.99 3.64
C LEU A 39 -5.31 -8.26 3.39
N ASN A 40 -5.72 -8.09 2.13
CA ASN A 40 -6.99 -7.48 1.75
C ASN A 40 -8.12 -8.51 1.52
N GLY A 41 -8.01 -9.70 2.11
CA GLY A 41 -9.03 -10.75 1.97
C GLY A 41 -8.86 -11.66 0.75
N GLY A 42 -7.68 -11.63 0.11
CA GLY A 42 -7.35 -12.52 -1.01
C GLY A 42 -7.60 -11.93 -2.40
N ASP A 43 -7.99 -10.65 -2.48
CA ASP A 43 -8.12 -9.91 -3.74
C ASP A 43 -7.60 -8.47 -3.59
N PHE A 44 -7.42 -7.77 -4.70
CA PHE A 44 -6.97 -6.38 -4.70
C PHE A 44 -8.18 -5.44 -4.55
N PRO A 45 -8.12 -4.46 -3.63
CA PRO A 45 -9.24 -3.56 -3.34
C PRO A 45 -9.55 -2.55 -4.46
N TYR A 46 -8.65 -2.39 -5.43
CA TYR A 46 -8.79 -1.46 -6.57
C TYR A 46 -8.79 -2.24 -7.87
N VAL A 47 -9.58 -1.85 -8.87
CA VAL A 47 -9.56 -2.46 -10.22
C VAL A 47 -8.69 -1.66 -11.19
N ARG A 48 -8.19 -2.30 -12.27
CA ARG A 48 -7.37 -1.64 -13.30
C ARG A 48 -8.23 -0.89 -14.31
N ARG A 49 -8.80 0.25 -13.91
CA ARG A 49 -9.70 1.08 -14.72
C ARG A 49 -9.49 2.56 -14.37
N ASP A 50 -9.48 3.42 -15.40
CA ASP A 50 -9.41 4.89 -15.28
C ASP A 50 -8.26 5.42 -14.41
N GLY A 51 -7.08 4.79 -14.52
CA GLY A 51 -5.89 5.13 -13.71
C GLY A 51 -5.85 4.47 -12.33
N GLY A 52 -6.85 3.67 -11.99
CA GLY A 52 -6.78 2.72 -10.87
C GLY A 52 -5.89 1.51 -11.20
N ARG A 53 -5.31 0.93 -10.14
CA ARG A 53 -4.36 -0.20 -10.09
C ARG A 53 -3.15 -0.10 -11.03
#